data_AF-S6AKK1-F1
#
_entry.id   AF-S6AKK1-F1
#
_cell.length_a   1.000
_cell.length_b   1.000
_cell.length_c   1.000
_cell.angle_alpha   90.00
_cell.angle_beta   90.00
_cell.angle_gamma   90.00
#
_symmetry.space_group_name_H-M   'P 1'
#
loop_
_entity.id
_entity.type
_entity.pdbx_description
1 polymer ?
#
loop_
_entity_poly.entity_id
_entity_poly.type
_entity_poly.pdbx_seq_one_letter_code
_entity_poly.pdbx_strand_id
1 'polypeptide(L)'
;MKANIMQKPKIMLLLCVGLATMAGGSVSFAAEGDKEKVDHLFKEGLYQREQGHLFAAIESLQTILNLRPELDRVRLELALTYYKALNYEAAKEQAEAVLRKPDLPDNVRLSVLTFLAQLKGDQEALLKRKVWEYSLSAGLMHDSNVNAGPSGAIAQATNLSPSEAARADTAATLSAGISHTYQSPTPVKIGESAARFLWQSRANFYAKENFSEHASNLEVITLSTGPAWFALNKWRANVNVSLDHYQYGSAPLARYVSILPSVTWQLGNSELTWDLLAQKREFARSGDIGKDSNYTAMGAYLGHVYHDNKVAAQAGIRFFHEAADRNYYSNDGTEFFVGASAVTWENGSVYGRYIQRDTKWDALNPNVPLLTQNQKDTLKTYELGFHHDFKEEMLKDWRITGSFTAYRNDSNISYYNYDRDMTSLTLSRTFD
;
A
#
# COMPACT_ATOMS: atom_id res chain seq x y z
N MET A 1 7.89 -3.61 -1.03
CA MET A 1 7.09 -3.27 -2.21
C MET A 1 7.75 -2.07 -2.87
N LYS A 2 8.64 -2.29 -3.84
CA LYS A 2 9.03 -1.22 -4.74
C LYS A 2 7.70 -0.69 -5.27
N ALA A 3 7.32 0.52 -4.91
CA ALA A 3 6.49 1.30 -5.79
C ALA A 3 7.31 1.39 -7.06
N ASN A 4 7.12 0.40 -7.95
CA ASN A 4 7.37 0.56 -9.36
C ASN A 4 6.30 1.57 -9.75
N ILE A 5 6.58 2.82 -9.36
CA ILE A 5 5.97 4.04 -9.88
C ILE A 5 6.06 3.77 -11.36
N MET A 6 4.91 3.49 -11.97
CA MET A 6 4.75 3.49 -13.40
C MET A 6 5.64 4.60 -13.90
N GLN A 7 6.76 4.22 -14.53
CA GLN A 7 7.42 5.10 -15.45
C GLN A 7 6.27 5.63 -16.28
N LYS A 8 6.02 6.94 -16.19
CA LYS A 8 5.06 7.63 -17.03
C LYS A 8 5.20 6.97 -18.41
N PRO A 9 4.16 6.39 -19.01
CA PRO A 9 4.19 6.29 -20.44
C PRO A 9 4.26 7.74 -20.91
N LYS A 10 5.46 8.24 -21.19
CA LYS A 10 5.68 9.40 -22.05
C LYS A 10 5.29 8.96 -23.46
N ILE A 11 4.03 8.62 -23.63
CA ILE A 11 3.33 8.48 -24.89
C ILE A 11 1.90 8.97 -24.59
N MET A 12 1.78 10.28 -24.37
CA MET A 12 0.57 10.99 -24.74
C MET A 12 0.54 10.98 -26.28
N LEU A 13 0.15 9.85 -26.86
CA LEU A 13 -0.35 9.88 -28.21
C LEU A 13 -1.83 10.25 -28.06
N LEU A 14 -2.13 11.53 -28.29
CA LEU A 14 -3.46 11.88 -28.76
C LEU A 14 -3.70 11.00 -29.98
N LEU A 15 -4.52 9.96 -29.84
CA LEU A 15 -5.31 9.53 -30.98
C LEU A 15 -6.36 10.62 -31.18
N CYS A 16 -5.93 11.76 -31.74
CA CYS A 16 -6.78 12.52 -32.61
C CYS A 16 -7.08 11.56 -33.76
N VAL A 17 -8.20 10.85 -33.67
CA VAL A 17 -8.88 10.43 -34.88
C VAL A 17 -9.23 11.73 -35.57
N GLY A 18 -8.36 12.14 -36.50
CA GLY A 18 -8.62 13.25 -37.38
C GLY A 18 -9.97 12.99 -38.03
N LEU A 19 -10.83 14.00 -37.99
CA LEU A 19 -12.02 14.10 -38.82
C LEU A 19 -11.58 14.00 -40.28
N ALA A 20 -11.50 12.77 -40.80
CA ALA A 20 -11.64 12.52 -42.21
C ALA A 20 -13.16 12.58 -42.47
N THR A 21 -13.60 13.69 -43.06
CA THR A 21 -14.92 13.84 -43.64
C THR A 21 -15.15 12.74 -44.68
N MET A 22 -15.78 11.63 -44.28
CA MET A 22 -16.41 10.70 -45.21
C MET A 22 -17.82 11.21 -45.45
N ALA A 23 -17.97 12.01 -46.49
CA ALA A 23 -19.25 12.22 -47.13
C ALA A 23 -19.63 10.94 -47.88
N GLY A 24 -20.90 10.54 -47.79
CA GLY A 24 -21.54 9.63 -48.74
C GLY A 24 -21.73 8.19 -48.28
N GLY A 25 -22.77 7.98 -47.46
CA GLY A 25 -23.38 6.68 -47.23
C GLY A 25 -24.86 6.89 -46.88
N SER A 26 -25.72 6.84 -47.90
CA SER A 26 -27.16 7.07 -47.78
C SER A 26 -27.81 6.09 -46.80
N VAL A 27 -28.31 6.61 -45.68
CA VAL A 27 -29.09 5.85 -44.70
C VAL A 27 -30.52 5.71 -45.22
N SER A 28 -30.86 4.50 -45.67
CA SER A 28 -32.23 4.10 -46.01
C SER A 28 -33.15 4.21 -44.79
N PHE A 29 -34.39 4.63 -45.04
CA PHE A 29 -35.37 5.13 -44.07
C PHE A 29 -35.64 4.19 -42.88
N ALA A 30 -35.39 4.72 -41.68
CA ALA A 30 -36.04 4.34 -40.43
C ALA A 30 -36.49 5.63 -39.72
N ALA A 31 -37.60 5.55 -38.98
CA ALA A 31 -38.34 6.68 -38.40
C ALA A 31 -37.43 7.76 -37.80
N GLU A 32 -37.70 9.02 -38.14
CA GLU A 32 -36.90 10.20 -37.80
C GLU A 32 -36.60 10.31 -36.29
N GLY A 33 -37.53 9.86 -35.44
CA GLY A 33 -37.35 9.79 -33.98
C GLY A 33 -36.30 8.78 -33.49
N ASP A 34 -36.05 7.68 -34.22
CA ASP A 34 -34.98 6.73 -33.86
C ASP A 34 -33.59 7.30 -34.16
N LYS A 35 -33.45 8.07 -35.26
CA LYS A 35 -32.19 8.74 -35.59
C LYS A 35 -31.82 9.80 -34.57
N GLU A 36 -32.79 10.64 -34.19
CA GLU A 36 -32.58 11.68 -33.18
C GLU A 36 -32.23 11.08 -31.82
N LYS A 37 -32.90 9.99 -31.42
CA LYS A 37 -32.59 9.25 -30.19
C LYS A 37 -31.19 8.63 -30.22
N VAL A 38 -30.78 8.04 -31.34
CA VAL A 38 -29.44 7.46 -31.50
C VAL A 38 -28.35 8.54 -31.44
N ASP A 39 -28.55 9.68 -32.12
CA ASP A 39 -27.59 10.79 -32.08
C ASP A 39 -27.45 11.40 -30.67
N HIS A 40 -28.59 11.58 -29.98
CA HIS A 40 -28.59 12.04 -28.59
C HIS A 40 -27.80 11.08 -27.67
N LEU A 41 -28.10 9.77 -27.72
CA LEU A 41 -27.39 8.77 -26.93
C LEU A 41 -25.89 8.71 -27.27
N PHE A 42 -25.53 8.94 -28.55
CA PHE A 42 -24.13 8.92 -28.97
C PHE A 42 -23.37 10.10 -28.37
N LYS A 43 -23.92 11.31 -28.47
CA LYS A 43 -23.34 12.52 -27.86
C LYS A 43 -23.23 12.38 -26.35
N GLU A 44 -24.27 11.85 -25.72
CA GLU A 44 -24.29 11.59 -24.28
C GLU A 44 -23.21 10.59 -23.88
N GLY A 45 -23.10 9.46 -24.58
CA GLY A 45 -22.07 8.46 -24.30
C GLY A 45 -20.65 9.01 -24.43
N LEU A 46 -20.40 9.84 -25.44
CA LEU A 46 -19.12 10.54 -25.59
C LEU A 46 -18.88 11.55 -24.46
N TYR A 47 -19.89 12.35 -24.10
CA TYR A 47 -19.80 13.30 -23.00
C TYR A 47 -19.47 12.59 -21.68
N GLN A 48 -20.20 11.52 -21.34
CA GLN A 48 -19.98 10.73 -20.13
C GLN A 48 -18.57 10.14 -20.08
N ARG A 49 -18.05 9.66 -21.21
CA ARG A 49 -16.68 9.15 -21.30
C ARG A 49 -15.64 10.22 -20.99
N GLU A 50 -15.82 11.42 -21.54
CA GLU A 50 -14.91 12.56 -21.29
C GLU A 50 -15.00 13.05 -19.83
N GLN A 51 -16.16 12.94 -19.18
CA GLN A 51 -16.30 13.16 -17.74
C GLN A 51 -15.72 12.03 -16.88
N GLY A 52 -15.26 10.94 -17.50
CA GLY A 52 -14.71 9.77 -16.80
C GLY A 52 -15.77 8.83 -16.22
N HIS A 53 -17.05 9.01 -16.59
CA HIS A 53 -18.16 8.10 -16.31
C HIS A 53 -18.20 6.97 -17.33
N LEU A 54 -17.17 6.12 -17.28
CA LEU A 54 -16.89 5.13 -18.31
C LEU A 54 -18.00 4.10 -18.44
N PHE A 55 -18.67 3.74 -17.34
CA PHE A 55 -19.74 2.73 -17.38
C PHE A 55 -21.04 3.31 -17.93
N ALA A 56 -21.40 4.56 -17.58
CA ALA A 56 -22.52 5.25 -18.23
C ALA A 56 -22.30 5.43 -19.74
N ALA A 57 -21.07 5.72 -20.15
CA ALA A 57 -20.68 5.76 -21.56
C ALA A 57 -20.83 4.41 -22.26
N ILE A 58 -20.35 3.31 -21.63
CA ILE A 58 -20.52 1.94 -22.13
C ILE A 58 -21.99 1.62 -22.31
N GLU A 59 -22.83 1.89 -21.31
CA GLU A 59 -24.27 1.63 -21.35
C GLU A 59 -24.96 2.39 -22.50
N SER A 60 -24.63 3.67 -22.67
CA SER A 60 -25.15 4.50 -23.76
C SER A 60 -24.76 3.93 -25.13
N LEU A 61 -23.48 3.58 -25.33
CA LEU A 61 -22.97 3.03 -26.59
C LEU A 61 -23.49 1.61 -26.88
N GLN A 62 -23.63 0.76 -25.86
CA GLN A 62 -24.26 -0.55 -25.97
C GLN A 62 -25.74 -0.43 -26.35
N THR A 63 -26.47 0.52 -25.76
CA THR A 63 -27.87 0.79 -26.09
C THR A 63 -28.02 1.14 -27.57
N ILE A 64 -27.12 1.96 -28.11
CA ILE A 64 -27.11 2.28 -29.53
C ILE A 64 -26.85 1.03 -30.39
N LEU A 65 -25.85 0.20 -30.05
CA LEU A 65 -25.54 -1.01 -30.81
C LEU A 65 -26.63 -2.09 -30.70
N ASN A 66 -27.40 -2.11 -29.62
CA ASN A 66 -28.58 -2.97 -29.50
C ASN A 66 -29.71 -2.54 -30.44
N LEU A 67 -29.85 -1.22 -30.67
CA LEU A 67 -30.83 -0.67 -31.61
C LEU A 67 -30.35 -0.75 -33.07
N ARG A 68 -29.04 -0.54 -33.30
CA ARG A 68 -28.38 -0.45 -34.61
C ARG A 68 -27.01 -1.14 -34.58
N PRO A 69 -26.95 -2.47 -34.73
CA PRO A 69 -25.71 -3.24 -34.64
C PRO A 69 -24.68 -2.93 -35.75
N GLU A 70 -25.11 -2.32 -36.85
CA GLU A 70 -24.31 -2.00 -38.04
C GLU A 70 -23.42 -0.75 -37.88
N LEU A 71 -23.56 0.01 -36.80
CA LEU A 71 -22.84 1.27 -36.60
C LEU A 71 -21.39 1.03 -36.15
N ASP A 72 -20.49 0.79 -37.10
CA ASP A 72 -19.07 0.50 -36.83
C ASP A 72 -18.35 1.62 -36.07
N ARG A 73 -18.71 2.89 -36.32
CA ARG A 73 -18.17 4.02 -35.54
C ARG A 73 -18.49 3.89 -34.07
N VAL A 74 -19.75 3.57 -33.73
CA VAL A 74 -20.18 3.38 -32.33
C VAL A 74 -19.45 2.19 -31.72
N ARG A 75 -19.22 1.13 -32.50
CA ARG A 75 -18.46 -0.04 -32.07
C ARG A 75 -17.00 0.29 -31.74
N LEU A 76 -16.34 1.13 -32.53
CA LEU A 76 -14.98 1.61 -32.25
C LEU A 76 -14.93 2.51 -31.00
N GLU A 77 -15.92 3.41 -30.84
CA GLU A 77 -16.01 4.23 -29.62
C GLU A 77 -16.28 3.37 -28.38
N LEU A 78 -17.08 2.30 -28.50
CA LEU A 78 -17.30 1.34 -27.44
C LEU A 78 -16.02 0.56 -27.12
N ALA A 79 -15.26 0.14 -28.14
CA ALA A 79 -13.95 -0.50 -27.96
C ALA A 79 -12.98 0.40 -27.18
N LEU A 80 -12.88 1.67 -27.56
CA LEU A 80 -12.06 2.65 -26.87
C LEU A 80 -12.54 2.92 -25.44
N THR A 81 -13.86 2.95 -25.23
CA THR A 81 -14.44 3.14 -23.89
C THR A 81 -14.16 1.94 -22.98
N TYR A 82 -14.28 0.72 -23.50
CA TYR A 82 -13.84 -0.49 -22.78
C TYR A 82 -12.35 -0.47 -22.46
N TYR A 83 -11.51 -0.04 -23.40
CA TYR A 83 -10.07 0.09 -23.18
C TYR A 83 -9.78 1.09 -22.06
N LYS A 84 -10.41 2.28 -22.08
CA LYS A 84 -10.33 3.27 -20.98
C LYS A 84 -10.84 2.69 -19.66
N ALA A 85 -11.84 1.81 -19.70
CA ALA A 85 -12.35 1.09 -18.53
C ALA A 85 -11.48 -0.10 -18.12
N LEU A 86 -10.30 -0.29 -18.72
CA LEU A 86 -9.39 -1.42 -18.53
C LEU A 86 -10.00 -2.78 -18.90
N ASN A 87 -11.13 -2.83 -19.59
CA ASN A 87 -11.74 -4.07 -20.07
C ASN A 87 -11.18 -4.43 -21.46
N TYR A 88 -9.91 -4.85 -21.50
CA TYR A 88 -9.21 -5.13 -22.76
C TYR A 88 -9.83 -6.26 -23.57
N GLU A 89 -10.41 -7.25 -22.91
CA GLU A 89 -11.07 -8.37 -23.59
C GLU A 89 -12.29 -7.88 -24.39
N ALA A 90 -13.18 -7.12 -23.75
CA ALA A 90 -14.33 -6.52 -24.44
C ALA A 90 -13.90 -5.48 -25.49
N ALA A 91 -12.86 -4.68 -25.20
CA ALA A 91 -12.31 -3.73 -26.16
C ALA A 91 -11.79 -4.42 -27.43
N LYS A 92 -11.05 -5.53 -27.24
CA LYS A 92 -10.53 -6.36 -28.33
C LYS A 92 -11.66 -6.95 -29.15
N GLU A 93 -12.67 -7.52 -28.50
CA GLU A 93 -13.82 -8.12 -29.17
C GLU A 93 -14.54 -7.12 -30.08
N GLN A 94 -14.80 -5.90 -29.58
CA GLN A 94 -15.46 -4.86 -30.38
C GLN A 94 -14.57 -4.37 -31.53
N ALA A 95 -13.26 -4.21 -31.33
CA ALA A 95 -12.34 -3.82 -32.40
C ALA A 95 -12.18 -4.91 -33.47
N GLU A 96 -12.06 -6.19 -33.08
CA GLU A 96 -12.00 -7.33 -33.99
C GLU A 96 -13.31 -7.52 -34.76
N ALA A 97 -14.46 -7.19 -34.18
CA ALA A 97 -15.74 -7.20 -34.88
C ALA A 97 -15.78 -6.18 -36.03
N VAL A 98 -15.19 -4.99 -35.87
CA VAL A 98 -15.05 -4.02 -36.97
C VAL A 98 -14.04 -4.52 -38.01
N LEU A 99 -12.91 -5.10 -37.57
CA LEU A 99 -11.88 -5.61 -38.47
C LEU A 99 -12.35 -6.75 -39.38
N ARG A 100 -13.35 -7.53 -38.94
CA ARG A 100 -13.97 -8.61 -39.73
C ARG A 100 -14.82 -8.11 -40.90
N LYS A 101 -15.09 -6.80 -41.03
CA LYS A 101 -15.86 -6.23 -42.14
C LYS A 101 -15.03 -6.22 -43.43
N PRO A 102 -15.51 -6.84 -44.52
CA PRO A 102 -14.75 -6.97 -45.76
C PRO A 102 -14.55 -5.61 -46.48
N ASP A 103 -15.48 -4.68 -46.30
CA ASP A 103 -15.55 -3.36 -46.91
C ASP A 103 -14.90 -2.25 -46.05
N LEU A 104 -14.18 -2.61 -44.99
CA LEU A 104 -13.51 -1.64 -44.11
C LEU A 104 -12.38 -0.89 -44.86
N PRO A 105 -12.44 0.46 -44.95
CA PRO A 105 -11.38 1.26 -45.58
C PRO A 105 -9.99 1.01 -44.97
N ASP A 106 -8.95 1.00 -45.81
CA ASP A 106 -7.58 0.63 -45.40
C ASP A 106 -7.01 1.51 -44.28
N ASN A 107 -7.31 2.81 -44.28
CA ASN A 107 -6.90 3.74 -43.23
C ASN A 107 -7.54 3.39 -41.87
N VAL A 108 -8.81 3.00 -41.86
CA VAL A 108 -9.52 2.58 -40.65
C VAL A 108 -8.99 1.21 -40.19
N ARG A 109 -8.77 0.28 -41.12
CA ARG A 109 -8.16 -1.03 -40.85
C ARG A 109 -6.80 -0.90 -40.15
N LEU A 110 -5.92 -0.04 -40.68
CA LEU A 110 -4.62 0.23 -40.07
C LEU A 110 -4.77 0.78 -38.65
N SER A 111 -5.67 1.75 -38.45
CA SER A 111 -5.93 2.36 -37.14
C SER A 111 -6.42 1.33 -36.11
N VAL A 112 -7.32 0.43 -36.51
CA VAL A 112 -7.82 -0.66 -35.66
C VAL A 112 -6.72 -1.65 -35.32
N LEU A 113 -5.87 -2.02 -36.28
CA LEU A 113 -4.72 -2.90 -36.03
C LEU A 113 -3.71 -2.27 -35.07
N THR A 114 -3.42 -0.97 -35.21
CA THR A 114 -2.58 -0.22 -34.26
C THR A 114 -3.18 -0.22 -32.86
N PHE A 115 -4.49 0.04 -32.74
CA PHE A 115 -5.19 -0.03 -31.45
C PHE A 115 -5.11 -1.42 -30.83
N LEU A 116 -5.32 -2.49 -31.61
CA LEU A 116 -5.21 -3.87 -31.14
C LEU A 116 -3.78 -4.23 -30.70
N ALA A 117 -2.76 -3.72 -31.40
CA ALA A 117 -1.37 -3.90 -31.01
C ALA A 117 -1.05 -3.22 -29.66
N GLN A 118 -1.50 -1.98 -29.48
CA GLN A 118 -1.39 -1.25 -28.22
C GLN A 118 -2.12 -1.99 -27.09
N LEU A 119 -3.37 -2.37 -27.31
CA LEU A 119 -4.18 -3.12 -26.37
C LEU A 119 -3.50 -4.42 -25.95
N LYS A 120 -2.92 -5.16 -26.90
CA LYS A 120 -2.18 -6.39 -26.62
C LYS A 120 -0.97 -6.12 -25.71
N GLY A 121 -0.18 -5.08 -26.00
CA GLY A 121 0.96 -4.69 -25.16
C GLY A 121 0.54 -4.32 -23.73
N ASP A 122 -0.53 -3.52 -23.60
CA ASP A 122 -1.05 -3.11 -22.29
C ASP A 122 -1.67 -4.28 -21.52
N GLN A 123 -2.34 -5.18 -22.23
CA GLN A 123 -2.88 -6.41 -21.66
C GLN A 123 -1.74 -7.31 -21.16
N GLU A 124 -0.69 -7.53 -21.96
CA GLU A 124 0.48 -8.34 -21.60
C GLU A 124 1.23 -7.77 -20.39
N ALA A 125 1.36 -6.45 -20.29
CA ALA A 125 1.92 -5.79 -19.11
C ALA A 125 1.11 -6.11 -17.83
N LEU A 126 -0.19 -6.38 -17.96
CA LEU A 126 -1.09 -6.74 -16.87
C LEU A 126 -1.31 -8.27 -16.73
N LEU A 127 -0.74 -9.09 -17.61
CA LEU A 127 -0.87 -10.56 -17.61
C LEU A 127 0.03 -11.26 -16.58
N LYS A 128 0.84 -10.55 -15.80
CA LYS A 128 1.43 -11.10 -14.56
C LYS A 128 0.32 -11.27 -13.49
N ARG A 129 -0.64 -12.15 -13.79
CA ARG A 129 -1.85 -12.43 -12.98
C ARG A 129 -1.51 -12.94 -11.60
N LYS A 130 -0.36 -13.59 -11.47
CA LYS A 130 0.23 -14.09 -10.24
C LYS A 130 1.67 -13.63 -10.23
N VAL A 131 2.01 -12.77 -9.28
CA VAL A 131 3.39 -12.34 -9.04
C VAL A 131 3.81 -12.93 -7.72
N TRP A 132 4.96 -13.60 -7.72
CA TRP A 132 5.65 -14.00 -6.50
C TRP A 132 6.86 -13.08 -6.33
N GLU A 133 7.10 -12.62 -5.12
CA GLU A 133 8.35 -11.92 -4.79
C GLU A 133 8.92 -12.57 -3.53
N TYR A 134 10.21 -12.87 -3.57
CA TYR A 134 10.96 -13.38 -2.43
C TYR A 134 11.91 -12.30 -1.95
N SER A 135 12.12 -12.19 -0.65
CA SER A 135 13.04 -11.22 -0.07
C SER A 135 13.90 -11.86 1.00
N LEU A 136 15.17 -11.46 1.03
CA LEU A 136 16.14 -11.87 2.05
C LEU A 136 16.90 -10.64 2.50
N SER A 137 17.13 -10.53 3.80
CA SER A 137 17.81 -9.42 4.43
C SER A 137 18.62 -9.92 5.61
N ALA A 138 19.88 -9.51 5.72
CA ALA A 138 20.74 -9.83 6.86
C ALA A 138 21.53 -8.59 7.26
N GLY A 139 21.72 -8.39 8.56
CA GLY A 139 22.39 -7.18 9.05
C GLY A 139 22.94 -7.31 10.45
N LEU A 140 23.68 -6.28 10.85
CA LEU A 140 24.14 -6.07 12.22
C LEU A 140 23.44 -4.87 12.81
N MET A 141 23.21 -4.93 14.11
CA MET A 141 22.56 -3.87 14.87
C MET A 141 23.26 -3.68 16.20
N HIS A 142 23.50 -2.44 16.60
CA HIS A 142 23.90 -2.09 17.96
C HIS A 142 22.73 -1.39 18.66
N ASP A 143 22.46 -1.78 19.90
CA ASP A 143 21.35 -1.30 20.71
C ASP A 143 21.88 -0.88 22.07
N SER A 144 21.70 0.38 22.46
CA SER A 144 22.19 0.89 23.74
C SER A 144 21.38 0.41 24.94
N ASN A 145 20.18 -0.13 24.73
CA ASN A 145 19.30 -0.60 25.79
C ASN A 145 18.36 -1.72 25.32
N VAL A 146 18.80 -2.96 25.43
CA VAL A 146 17.99 -4.14 25.09
C VAL A 146 16.83 -4.39 26.06
N ASN A 147 16.88 -3.80 27.27
CA ASN A 147 15.83 -3.93 28.28
C ASN A 147 14.61 -3.06 27.96
N ALA A 148 14.77 -2.03 27.14
CA ALA A 148 13.64 -1.35 26.53
C ALA A 148 13.17 -2.20 25.34
N GLY A 149 12.12 -2.99 25.51
CA GLY A 149 11.58 -3.83 24.44
C GLY A 149 11.33 -3.03 23.14
N PRO A 150 11.28 -3.68 21.96
CA PRO A 150 10.96 -2.99 20.71
C PRO A 150 9.67 -2.18 20.84
N SER A 151 9.66 -0.95 20.33
CA SER A 151 8.61 0.05 20.57
C SER A 151 7.16 -0.45 20.46
N GLY A 152 6.27 0.16 21.24
CA GLY A 152 4.81 0.22 21.04
C GLY A 152 4.01 -0.99 21.54
N ALA A 153 4.31 -2.20 21.06
CA ALA A 153 3.54 -3.40 21.39
C ALA A 153 4.35 -4.51 22.06
N ILE A 154 5.68 -4.55 21.85
CA ILE A 154 6.57 -5.57 22.46
C ILE A 154 7.17 -5.03 23.77
N ALA A 155 7.45 -3.73 23.86
CA ALA A 155 7.84 -3.06 25.11
C ALA A 155 6.80 -3.25 26.23
N GLN A 156 5.51 -3.24 25.89
CA GLN A 156 4.43 -3.52 26.85
C GLN A 156 4.39 -5.00 27.27
N ALA A 157 4.91 -5.89 26.43
CA ALA A 157 4.84 -7.34 26.61
C ALA A 157 5.89 -7.88 27.59
N THR A 158 7.01 -7.19 27.80
CA THR A 158 8.17 -7.85 28.44
C THR A 158 8.26 -7.71 29.96
N ASN A 159 7.46 -6.85 30.62
CA ASN A 159 7.60 -6.56 32.06
C ASN A 159 9.05 -6.23 32.45
N LEU A 160 9.80 -5.59 31.56
CA LEU A 160 11.16 -5.17 31.86
C LEU A 160 11.03 -3.93 32.74
N SER A 161 11.33 -4.13 34.02
CA SER A 161 11.40 -3.05 35.00
C SER A 161 12.48 -2.07 34.52
N PRO A 162 12.19 -0.79 34.27
CA PRO A 162 13.23 0.18 33.95
C PRO A 162 14.18 0.45 35.14
N SER A 163 13.97 -0.21 36.30
CA SER A 163 14.98 -0.32 37.35
C SER A 163 16.17 -1.21 36.98
N GLU A 164 16.08 -1.98 35.90
CA GLU A 164 17.23 -2.70 35.35
C GLU A 164 18.09 -1.72 34.57
N ALA A 165 19.36 -1.57 34.98
CA ALA A 165 20.31 -0.69 34.31
C ALA A 165 20.32 -0.97 32.79
N ALA A 166 20.36 0.09 31.98
CA ALA A 166 20.44 -0.03 30.53
C ALA A 166 21.60 -0.95 30.14
N ARG A 167 21.31 -1.94 29.28
CA ARG A 167 22.31 -2.88 28.78
C ARG A 167 22.45 -2.72 27.28
N ALA A 168 23.66 -2.38 26.86
CA ALA A 168 23.99 -2.30 25.47
C ALA A 168 24.36 -3.68 24.93
N ASP A 169 23.94 -4.00 23.72
CA ASP A 169 24.39 -5.21 23.03
C ASP A 169 24.43 -5.00 21.52
N THR A 170 25.13 -5.91 20.84
CA THR A 170 25.13 -6.03 19.39
C THR A 170 24.35 -7.29 19.01
N ALA A 171 23.61 -7.22 17.91
CA ALA A 171 22.79 -8.31 17.41
C ALA A 171 23.01 -8.53 15.92
N ALA A 172 22.87 -9.78 15.50
CA ALA A 172 22.63 -10.13 14.11
C ALA A 172 21.12 -10.10 13.84
N THR A 173 20.74 -9.63 12.66
CA THR A 173 19.36 -9.61 12.20
C THR A 173 19.23 -10.40 10.90
N LEU A 174 18.13 -11.14 10.78
CA LEU A 174 17.76 -11.89 9.59
C LEU A 174 16.28 -11.63 9.31
N SER A 175 15.93 -11.39 8.05
CA SER A 175 14.54 -11.39 7.61
C SER A 175 14.40 -12.07 6.26
N ALA A 176 13.36 -12.88 6.14
CA ALA A 176 13.00 -13.57 4.91
C ALA A 176 11.50 -13.42 4.67
N GLY A 177 11.11 -13.07 3.44
CA GLY A 177 9.73 -12.80 3.11
C GLY A 177 9.32 -13.39 1.77
N ILE A 178 8.07 -13.81 1.68
CA ILE A 178 7.42 -14.25 0.44
C ILE A 178 6.15 -13.41 0.28
N SER A 179 5.94 -12.86 -0.91
CA SER A 179 4.68 -12.21 -1.26
C SER A 179 4.09 -12.83 -2.52
N HIS A 180 2.77 -12.96 -2.53
CA HIS A 180 1.98 -13.38 -3.68
C HIS A 180 0.90 -12.33 -3.94
N THR A 181 0.80 -11.89 -5.19
CA THR A 181 -0.29 -11.00 -5.64
C THR A 181 -1.03 -11.67 -6.79
N TYR A 182 -2.32 -11.91 -6.59
CA TYR A 182 -3.25 -12.23 -7.67
C TYR A 182 -3.92 -10.95 -8.16
N GLN A 183 -4.06 -10.77 -9.48
CA GLN A 183 -4.78 -9.64 -10.09
C GLN A 183 -5.91 -10.14 -11.00
N SER A 184 -7.11 -9.57 -10.87
CA SER A 184 -8.26 -9.92 -11.71
C SER A 184 -8.04 -9.51 -13.17
N PRO A 185 -8.43 -10.36 -14.15
CA PRO A 185 -8.30 -10.05 -15.57
C PRO A 185 -9.33 -9.04 -16.06
N THR A 186 -10.48 -8.96 -15.40
CA THR A 186 -11.53 -7.98 -15.67
C THR A 186 -11.57 -6.90 -14.59
N PRO A 187 -11.82 -5.64 -14.97
CA PRO A 187 -12.08 -4.58 -14.02
C PRO A 187 -13.42 -4.82 -13.30
N VAL A 188 -13.52 -4.34 -12.07
CA VAL A 188 -14.76 -4.29 -11.30
C VAL A 188 -15.30 -2.86 -11.29
N LYS A 189 -16.62 -2.71 -11.42
CA LYS A 189 -17.29 -1.41 -11.34
C LYS A 189 -17.43 -1.01 -9.87
N ILE A 190 -16.81 0.11 -9.49
CA ILE A 190 -17.00 0.73 -8.16
C ILE A 190 -17.40 2.19 -8.39
N GLY A 191 -18.69 2.48 -8.25
CA GLY A 191 -19.29 3.72 -8.76
C GLY A 191 -19.07 3.84 -10.27
N GLU A 192 -18.57 4.98 -10.72
CA GLU A 192 -18.18 5.24 -12.12
C GLU A 192 -16.70 4.91 -12.42
N SER A 193 -15.96 4.38 -11.44
CA SER A 193 -14.55 4.05 -11.62
C SER A 193 -14.38 2.57 -11.97
N ALA A 194 -13.61 2.31 -13.03
CA ALA A 194 -13.10 0.99 -13.31
C ALA A 194 -11.92 0.71 -12.35
N ALA A 195 -12.15 -0.18 -11.40
CA ALA A 195 -11.14 -0.61 -10.45
C ALA A 195 -10.63 -2.01 -10.79
N ARG A 196 -9.41 -2.32 -10.38
CA ARG A 196 -8.84 -3.66 -10.47
C ARG A 196 -8.87 -4.31 -9.11
N PHE A 197 -9.30 -5.57 -9.05
CA PHE A 197 -9.24 -6.37 -7.85
C PHE A 197 -7.90 -7.09 -7.76
N LEU A 198 -7.35 -7.14 -6.55
CA LEU A 198 -6.19 -7.94 -6.21
C LEU A 198 -6.46 -8.75 -4.97
N TRP A 199 -5.81 -9.90 -4.87
CA TRP A 199 -5.68 -10.63 -3.62
C TRP A 199 -4.21 -10.73 -3.27
N GLN A 200 -3.84 -10.21 -2.11
CA GLN A 200 -2.45 -10.22 -1.65
C GLN A 200 -2.30 -11.22 -0.51
N SER A 201 -1.19 -11.95 -0.51
CA SER A 201 -0.79 -12.84 0.58
C SER A 201 0.69 -12.61 0.85
N ARG A 202 1.10 -12.50 2.11
CA ARG A 202 2.51 -12.36 2.50
C ARG A 202 2.81 -13.23 3.71
N ALA A 203 4.01 -13.80 3.72
CA ALA A 203 4.62 -14.42 4.88
C ALA A 203 5.98 -13.76 5.11
N ASN A 204 6.26 -13.36 6.35
CA ASN A 204 7.52 -12.75 6.72
C ASN A 204 8.04 -13.37 8.02
N PHE A 205 9.32 -13.71 8.03
CA PHE A 205 10.07 -14.09 9.20
C PHE A 205 11.09 -12.99 9.51
N TYR A 206 11.24 -12.68 10.79
CA TYR A 206 12.27 -11.79 11.30
C TYR A 206 12.88 -12.42 12.55
N ALA A 207 14.21 -12.41 12.64
CA ALA A 207 14.96 -12.83 13.81
C ALA A 207 16.00 -11.76 14.17
N LYS A 208 16.13 -11.51 15.47
CA LYS A 208 17.17 -10.69 16.08
C LYS A 208 17.85 -11.52 17.16
N GLU A 209 19.10 -11.88 16.90
CA GLU A 209 19.95 -12.66 17.80
C GLU A 209 20.98 -11.74 18.42
N ASN A 210 20.81 -11.38 19.70
CA ASN A 210 21.80 -10.58 20.42
C ASN A 210 22.98 -11.47 20.83
N PHE A 211 24.18 -10.88 20.83
CA PHE A 211 25.43 -11.61 21.02
C PHE A 211 25.71 -11.93 22.49
N SER A 212 25.20 -11.11 23.41
CA SER A 212 25.43 -11.25 24.86
C SER A 212 24.12 -11.49 25.60
N GLU A 213 23.07 -10.73 25.28
CA GLU A 213 21.78 -10.70 25.95
C GLU A 213 20.77 -11.62 25.25
N HIS A 214 21.05 -12.92 25.23
CA HIS A 214 20.22 -13.92 24.51
C HIS A 214 18.79 -14.01 25.03
N ALA A 215 18.54 -13.67 26.29
CA ALA A 215 17.19 -13.58 26.85
C ALA A 215 16.32 -12.51 26.16
N SER A 216 16.96 -11.58 25.43
CA SER A 216 16.33 -10.51 24.68
C SER A 216 16.29 -10.76 23.17
N ASN A 217 16.56 -12.00 22.74
CA ASN A 217 16.39 -12.42 21.34
C ASN A 217 14.91 -12.32 20.95
N LEU A 218 14.65 -11.99 19.69
CA LEU A 218 13.30 -11.77 19.20
C LEU A 218 13.12 -12.46 17.86
N GLU A 219 12.09 -13.28 17.77
CA GLU A 219 11.60 -13.82 16.50
C GLU A 219 10.17 -13.37 16.27
N VAL A 220 9.85 -13.04 15.02
CA VAL A 220 8.52 -12.65 14.59
C VAL A 220 8.17 -13.36 13.29
N ILE A 221 7.05 -14.07 13.30
CA ILE A 221 6.43 -14.61 12.09
C ILE A 221 5.15 -13.83 11.84
N THR A 222 5.07 -13.19 10.68
CA THR A 222 3.87 -12.47 10.22
C THR A 222 3.30 -13.15 8.99
N LEU A 223 2.04 -13.56 9.08
CA LEU A 223 1.24 -14.01 7.94
C LEU A 223 0.16 -12.96 7.67
N SER A 224 -0.03 -12.57 6.42
CA SER A 224 -1.10 -11.63 6.06
C SER A 224 -1.74 -11.99 4.75
N THR A 225 -3.04 -11.71 4.63
CA THR A 225 -3.74 -11.85 3.37
C THR A 225 -4.98 -10.98 3.31
N GLY A 226 -5.37 -10.56 2.11
CA GLY A 226 -6.63 -9.84 1.94
C GLY A 226 -6.84 -9.25 0.54
N PRO A 227 -8.06 -8.79 0.28
CA PRO A 227 -8.40 -8.11 -0.95
C PRO A 227 -7.83 -6.68 -1.00
N ALA A 228 -7.53 -6.25 -2.21
CA ALA A 228 -7.23 -4.86 -2.54
C ALA A 228 -7.93 -4.45 -3.84
N TRP A 229 -8.10 -3.15 -3.99
CA TRP A 229 -8.65 -2.53 -5.19
C TRP A 229 -7.80 -1.31 -5.56
N PHE A 230 -7.61 -1.07 -6.84
CA PHE A 230 -7.12 0.23 -7.30
C PHE A 230 -7.86 0.71 -8.54
N ALA A 231 -8.28 1.96 -8.53
CA ALA A 231 -8.68 2.72 -9.69
C ALA A 231 -7.52 3.65 -10.07
N LEU A 232 -6.97 3.44 -11.27
CA LEU A 232 -5.77 4.14 -11.75
C LEU A 232 -5.94 5.66 -11.63
N ASN A 233 -4.95 6.34 -11.05
CA ASN A 233 -4.92 7.81 -10.86
C ASN A 233 -6.08 8.38 -10.05
N LYS A 234 -6.84 7.54 -9.32
CA LYS A 234 -8.00 7.96 -8.53
C LYS A 234 -7.85 7.55 -7.07
N TRP A 235 -7.84 6.24 -6.80
CA TRP A 235 -7.78 5.74 -5.43
C TRP A 235 -7.35 4.28 -5.38
N ARG A 236 -6.87 3.84 -4.22
CA ARG A 236 -6.64 2.44 -3.88
C ARG A 236 -7.21 2.14 -2.51
N ALA A 237 -7.71 0.94 -2.30
CA ALA A 237 -8.21 0.49 -1.02
C ALA A 237 -7.79 -0.96 -0.77
N ASN A 238 -7.68 -1.36 0.48
CA ASN A 238 -7.44 -2.74 0.84
C ASN A 238 -8.05 -3.06 2.19
N VAL A 239 -8.25 -4.35 2.43
CA VAL A 239 -8.59 -4.89 3.75
C VAL A 239 -7.65 -6.06 3.98
N ASN A 240 -6.60 -5.87 4.76
CA ASN A 240 -5.67 -6.96 5.08
C ASN A 240 -6.00 -7.55 6.45
N VAL A 241 -6.00 -8.87 6.56
CA VAL A 241 -5.98 -9.58 7.85
C VAL A 241 -4.57 -10.09 8.08
N SER A 242 -4.02 -9.93 9.28
CA SER A 242 -2.72 -10.46 9.64
C SER A 242 -2.74 -11.27 10.94
N LEU A 243 -1.82 -12.22 11.02
CA LEU A 243 -1.48 -12.99 12.21
C LEU A 243 0.01 -12.78 12.46
N ASP A 244 0.35 -12.24 13.63
CA ASP A 244 1.72 -12.11 14.10
C ASP A 244 1.96 -13.06 15.27
N HIS A 245 3.05 -13.81 15.23
CA HIS A 245 3.52 -14.65 16.33
C HIS A 245 4.89 -14.16 16.78
N TYR A 246 5.01 -13.84 18.06
CA TYR A 246 6.22 -13.31 18.68
C TYR A 246 6.82 -14.35 19.61
N GLN A 247 8.11 -14.61 19.46
CA GLN A 247 8.92 -15.33 20.44
C GLN A 247 9.96 -14.39 21.02
N TYR A 248 10.17 -14.45 22.34
CA TYR A 248 11.14 -13.61 23.05
C TYR A 248 12.00 -14.46 23.96
N GLY A 249 13.31 -14.39 23.77
CA GLY A 249 14.24 -15.37 24.30
C GLY A 249 13.89 -16.77 23.77
N SER A 250 13.67 -17.73 24.68
CA SER A 250 13.32 -19.12 24.34
C SER A 250 11.83 -19.45 24.52
N ALA A 251 10.96 -18.44 24.66
CA ALA A 251 9.56 -18.64 25.00
C ALA A 251 8.62 -17.86 24.07
N PRO A 252 7.41 -18.39 23.80
CA PRO A 252 6.35 -17.61 23.16
C PRO A 252 6.04 -16.35 23.98
N LEU A 253 5.99 -15.21 23.32
CA LEU A 253 5.67 -13.93 23.93
C LEU A 253 4.20 -13.58 23.73
N ALA A 254 3.78 -13.49 22.46
CA ALA A 254 2.45 -13.00 22.12
C ALA A 254 1.99 -13.49 20.74
N ARG A 255 0.68 -13.42 20.52
CA ARG A 255 0.04 -13.64 19.22
C ARG A 255 -0.95 -12.53 18.96
N TYR A 256 -0.83 -11.87 17.81
CA TYR A 256 -1.74 -10.79 17.43
C TYR A 256 -2.53 -11.17 16.18
N VAL A 257 -3.84 -10.95 16.19
CA VAL A 257 -4.70 -11.04 15.00
C VAL A 257 -5.20 -9.65 14.67
N SER A 258 -4.97 -9.20 13.45
CA SER A 258 -5.23 -7.80 13.07
C SER A 258 -6.05 -7.71 11.80
N ILE A 259 -6.88 -6.68 11.69
CA ILE A 259 -7.51 -6.22 10.45
C ILE A 259 -7.06 -4.78 10.17
N LEU A 260 -6.60 -4.54 8.95
CA LEU A 260 -5.98 -3.29 8.51
C LEU A 260 -6.64 -2.77 7.23
N PRO A 261 -7.87 -2.21 7.30
CA PRO A 261 -8.45 -1.56 6.14
C PRO A 261 -7.81 -0.18 5.92
N SER A 262 -7.58 0.17 4.66
CA SER A 262 -7.09 1.49 4.29
C SER A 262 -7.63 1.92 2.94
N VAL A 263 -7.74 3.23 2.74
CA VAL A 263 -8.06 3.87 1.48
C VAL A 263 -7.12 5.03 1.25
N THR A 264 -6.56 5.10 0.04
CA THR A 264 -5.71 6.21 -0.41
C THR A 264 -6.31 6.84 -1.65
N TRP A 265 -6.50 8.15 -1.62
CA TRP A 265 -6.87 8.96 -2.78
C TRP A 265 -5.64 9.58 -3.42
N GLN A 266 -5.57 9.53 -4.75
CA GLN A 266 -4.50 10.14 -5.53
C GLN A 266 -4.93 11.53 -6.00
N LEU A 267 -4.15 12.54 -5.61
CA LEU A 267 -4.40 13.97 -5.80
C LEU A 267 -3.21 14.60 -6.54
N GLY A 268 -3.03 14.20 -7.80
CA GLY A 268 -1.87 14.57 -8.61
C GLY A 268 -0.58 13.97 -8.03
N ASN A 269 0.33 14.84 -7.58
CA ASN A 269 1.58 14.44 -6.92
C ASN A 269 1.41 14.20 -5.40
N SER A 270 0.17 14.24 -4.90
CA SER A 270 -0.13 14.00 -3.48
C SER A 270 -0.99 12.78 -3.31
N GLU A 271 -0.93 12.16 -2.14
CA GLU A 271 -1.78 11.05 -1.75
C GLU A 271 -2.31 11.26 -0.34
N LEU A 272 -3.63 11.24 -0.18
CA LEU A 272 -4.28 11.27 1.13
C LEU A 272 -4.68 9.85 1.49
N THR A 273 -4.23 9.35 2.64
CA THR A 273 -4.60 8.02 3.13
C THR A 273 -5.34 8.11 4.44
N TRP A 274 -6.36 7.27 4.58
CA TRP A 274 -7.03 6.97 5.84
C TRP A 274 -6.87 5.47 6.12
N ASP A 275 -6.52 5.13 7.35
CA ASP A 275 -6.31 3.75 7.80
C ASP A 275 -6.95 3.48 9.16
N LEU A 276 -7.32 2.22 9.35
CA LEU A 276 -7.71 1.65 10.64
C LEU A 276 -6.84 0.41 10.88
N LEU A 277 -6.49 0.17 12.14
CA LEU A 277 -5.92 -1.05 12.67
C LEU A 277 -6.83 -1.48 13.82
N ALA A 278 -7.46 -2.65 13.71
CA ALA A 278 -8.10 -3.30 14.86
C ALA A 278 -7.42 -4.64 15.10
N GLN A 279 -7.02 -4.90 16.34
CA GLN A 279 -6.13 -5.98 16.69
C GLN A 279 -6.55 -6.62 18.00
N LYS A 280 -6.66 -7.96 18.02
CA LYS A 280 -6.72 -8.75 19.24
C LYS A 280 -5.28 -9.13 19.62
N ARG A 281 -4.88 -8.83 20.84
CA ARG A 281 -3.56 -9.16 21.40
C ARG A 281 -3.70 -10.20 22.49
N GLU A 282 -2.94 -11.28 22.38
CA GLU A 282 -2.90 -12.37 23.37
C GLU A 282 -1.45 -12.60 23.80
N PHE A 283 -1.21 -12.61 25.10
CA PHE A 283 0.12 -12.79 25.69
C PHE A 283 0.23 -14.18 26.33
N ALA A 284 1.37 -14.84 26.12
CA ALA A 284 1.53 -16.25 26.49
C ALA A 284 2.24 -16.46 27.83
N ARG A 285 2.98 -15.47 28.35
CA ARG A 285 3.83 -15.65 29.54
C ARG A 285 3.03 -15.40 30.81
N SER A 286 3.36 -16.16 31.87
CA SER A 286 2.74 -16.02 33.19
C SER A 286 2.91 -14.62 33.81
N GLY A 287 3.99 -13.90 33.47
CA GLY A 287 4.21 -12.52 33.90
C GLY A 287 3.26 -11.51 33.23
N ASP A 288 2.62 -11.89 32.12
CA ASP A 288 1.82 -11.00 31.28
C ASP A 288 0.30 -11.15 31.52
N ILE A 289 -0.07 -11.83 32.61
CA ILE A 289 -1.47 -12.00 32.99
C ILE A 289 -2.18 -10.65 33.08
N GLY A 290 -3.28 -10.53 32.34
CA GLY A 290 -4.12 -9.34 32.28
C GLY A 290 -3.77 -8.36 31.14
N LYS A 291 -2.74 -8.64 30.34
CA LYS A 291 -2.36 -7.79 29.19
C LYS A 291 -3.15 -8.08 27.92
N ASP A 292 -3.82 -9.22 27.82
CA ASP A 292 -4.66 -9.55 26.68
C ASP A 292 -5.62 -8.40 26.39
N SER A 293 -5.63 -7.92 25.14
CA SER A 293 -6.25 -6.64 24.84
C SER A 293 -6.89 -6.58 23.46
N ASN A 294 -7.84 -5.67 23.31
CA ASN A 294 -8.33 -5.20 22.02
C ASN A 294 -7.71 -3.83 21.76
N TYR A 295 -6.87 -3.73 20.75
CA TYR A 295 -6.24 -2.50 20.31
C TYR A 295 -6.91 -1.99 19.04
N THR A 296 -7.29 -0.72 19.02
CA THR A 296 -7.82 -0.04 17.85
C THR A 296 -7.06 1.24 17.61
N ALA A 297 -6.74 1.54 16.35
CA ALA A 297 -6.13 2.80 15.98
C ALA A 297 -6.61 3.26 14.61
N MET A 298 -6.89 4.55 14.46
CA MET A 298 -7.38 5.14 13.23
C MET A 298 -6.54 6.37 12.90
N GLY A 299 -6.10 6.47 11.65
CA GLY A 299 -5.18 7.52 11.22
C GLY A 299 -5.54 8.12 9.87
N ALA A 300 -5.03 9.33 9.65
CA ALA A 300 -5.02 9.99 8.35
C ALA A 300 -3.65 10.63 8.11
N TYR A 301 -3.17 10.53 6.87
CA TYR A 301 -1.88 11.11 6.48
C TYR A 301 -1.83 11.55 5.03
N LEU A 302 -1.07 12.61 4.78
CA LEU A 302 -0.85 13.17 3.46
C LEU A 302 0.61 12.93 3.05
N GLY A 303 0.81 12.32 1.89
CA GLY A 303 2.10 12.22 1.21
C GLY A 303 2.15 13.16 0.01
N HIS A 304 3.33 13.68 -0.32
CA HIS A 304 3.55 14.48 -1.53
C HIS A 304 4.95 14.20 -2.10
N VAL A 305 5.04 14.13 -3.43
CA VAL A 305 6.31 14.02 -4.17
C VAL A 305 6.67 15.33 -4.86
N TYR A 306 7.89 15.79 -4.65
CA TYR A 306 8.47 17.03 -5.16
C TYR A 306 9.60 16.74 -6.17
N HIS A 307 9.96 17.75 -6.96
CA HIS A 307 11.16 17.74 -7.82
C HIS A 307 11.27 16.49 -8.72
N ASP A 308 10.25 16.23 -9.55
CA ASP A 308 10.21 15.06 -10.44
C ASP A 308 10.46 13.72 -9.71
N ASN A 309 9.80 13.54 -8.56
CA ASN A 309 9.87 12.35 -7.71
C ASN A 309 11.23 12.12 -7.01
N LYS A 310 12.09 13.14 -6.93
CA LYS A 310 13.37 13.03 -6.21
C LYS A 310 13.23 13.20 -4.71
N VAL A 311 12.19 13.90 -4.25
CA VAL A 311 11.92 14.11 -2.82
C VAL A 311 10.50 13.70 -2.52
N ALA A 312 10.29 12.93 -1.47
CA ALA A 312 8.97 12.58 -0.96
C ALA A 312 8.87 13.02 0.50
N ALA A 313 7.72 13.58 0.89
CA ALA A 313 7.44 13.89 2.29
C ALA A 313 6.04 13.39 2.67
N GLN A 314 5.86 13.02 3.93
CA GLN A 314 4.58 12.63 4.49
C GLN A 314 4.41 13.15 5.91
N ALA A 315 3.18 13.46 6.28
CA ALA A 315 2.82 13.78 7.65
C ALA A 315 1.42 13.24 7.97
N GLY A 316 1.21 12.85 9.23
CA GLY A 316 -0.04 12.24 9.65
C GLY A 316 -0.28 12.26 11.14
N ILE A 317 -1.52 11.94 11.49
CA ILE A 317 -1.98 11.77 12.87
C ILE A 317 -2.78 10.49 12.98
N ARG A 318 -2.66 9.82 14.12
CA ARG A 318 -3.41 8.61 14.47
C ARG A 318 -3.87 8.69 15.91
N PHE A 319 -5.09 8.25 16.17
CA PHE A 319 -5.63 8.08 17.51
C PHE A 319 -5.74 6.59 17.80
N PHE A 320 -5.45 6.18 19.03
CA PHE A 320 -5.55 4.79 19.43
C PHE A 320 -6.20 4.61 20.79
N HIS A 321 -6.75 3.43 20.99
CA HIS A 321 -7.34 2.96 22.22
C HIS A 321 -7.04 1.47 22.40
N GLU A 322 -6.62 1.10 23.60
CA GLU A 322 -6.30 -0.26 24.02
C GLU A 322 -7.13 -0.62 25.26
N ALA A 323 -8.00 -1.61 25.13
CA ALA A 323 -8.76 -2.17 26.24
C ALA A 323 -8.19 -3.55 26.59
N ALA A 324 -7.44 -3.60 27.68
CA ALA A 324 -6.84 -4.82 28.22
C ALA A 324 -7.71 -5.46 29.30
N ASP A 325 -7.51 -6.76 29.55
CA ASP A 325 -8.21 -7.53 30.59
C ASP A 325 -8.07 -6.91 31.98
N ARG A 326 -6.95 -6.22 32.24
CA ARG A 326 -6.78 -5.39 33.43
C ARG A 326 -6.63 -3.92 33.04
N ASN A 327 -7.44 -3.06 33.65
CA ASN A 327 -7.51 -1.63 33.33
C ASN A 327 -6.18 -0.89 33.46
N TYR A 328 -5.26 -1.31 34.34
CA TYR A 328 -3.94 -0.66 34.43
C TYR A 328 -2.99 -1.00 33.27
N TYR A 329 -3.42 -1.86 32.34
CA TYR A 329 -2.79 -2.05 31.03
C TYR A 329 -3.60 -1.41 29.89
N SER A 330 -4.77 -0.85 30.18
CA SER A 330 -5.58 -0.13 29.19
C SER A 330 -5.09 1.30 29.03
N ASN A 331 -5.16 1.82 27.81
CA ASN A 331 -4.66 3.14 27.49
C ASN A 331 -5.38 3.77 26.29
N ASP A 332 -5.30 5.09 26.21
CA ASP A 332 -5.64 5.88 25.03
C ASP A 332 -4.47 6.76 24.63
N GLY A 333 -4.46 7.20 23.37
CA GLY A 333 -3.45 8.14 22.97
C GLY A 333 -3.52 8.62 21.53
N THR A 334 -2.51 9.42 21.19
CA THR A 334 -2.34 10.04 19.89
C THR A 334 -0.92 9.82 19.41
N GLU A 335 -0.78 9.64 18.11
CA GLU A 335 0.50 9.49 17.42
C GLU A 335 0.56 10.52 16.28
N PHE A 336 1.56 11.38 16.32
CA PHE A 336 1.92 12.27 15.21
C PHE A 336 3.16 11.73 14.53
N PHE A 337 3.21 11.79 13.20
CA PHE A 337 4.44 11.48 12.48
C PHE A 337 4.67 12.42 11.32
N VAL A 338 5.94 12.66 11.03
CA VAL A 338 6.42 13.32 9.82
C VAL A 338 7.65 12.59 9.32
N GLY A 339 7.79 12.45 8.01
CA GLY A 339 8.98 11.85 7.41
C GLY A 339 9.21 12.36 6.01
N ALA A 340 10.46 12.31 5.58
CA ALA A 340 10.85 12.67 4.23
C ALA A 340 11.99 11.77 3.74
N SER A 341 12.06 11.58 2.43
CA SER A 341 13.17 10.92 1.75
C SER A 341 13.60 11.71 0.52
N ALA A 342 14.88 11.63 0.18
CA ALA A 342 15.45 12.32 -0.95
C ALA A 342 16.49 11.44 -1.64
N VAL A 343 16.37 11.30 -2.96
CA VAL A 343 17.42 10.76 -3.82
C VAL A 343 18.56 11.77 -3.84
N THR A 344 19.67 11.39 -3.22
CA THR A 344 20.81 12.30 -2.94
C THR A 344 22.04 11.96 -3.76
N TRP A 345 22.15 10.74 -4.28
CA TRP A 345 23.16 10.33 -5.24
C TRP A 345 22.62 9.26 -6.19
N GLU A 346 23.43 8.85 -7.17
CA GLU A 346 23.04 7.79 -8.10
C GLU A 346 22.81 6.47 -7.34
N ASN A 347 21.63 5.89 -7.55
CA ASN A 347 21.18 4.67 -6.86
C ASN A 347 21.12 4.78 -5.33
N GLY A 348 21.08 5.98 -4.76
CA GLY A 348 20.99 6.12 -3.31
C GLY A 348 20.14 7.28 -2.83
N SER A 349 19.63 7.09 -1.63
CA SER A 349 18.74 8.04 -0.99
C SER A 349 19.03 8.13 0.51
N VAL A 350 18.65 9.26 1.08
CA VAL A 350 18.58 9.46 2.53
C VAL A 350 17.14 9.66 2.92
N TYR A 351 16.82 9.30 4.15
CA TYR A 351 15.51 9.52 4.72
C TYR A 351 15.60 9.90 6.19
N GLY A 352 14.57 10.58 6.66
CA GLY A 352 14.40 10.94 8.05
C GLY A 352 12.94 10.84 8.47
N ARG A 353 12.71 10.45 9.72
CA ARG A 353 11.38 10.34 10.30
C ARG A 353 11.38 10.78 11.76
N TYR A 354 10.31 11.46 12.14
CA TYR A 354 9.96 11.77 13.51
C TYR A 354 8.58 11.18 13.82
N ILE A 355 8.46 10.50 14.96
CA ILE A 355 7.19 10.02 15.50
C ILE A 355 7.11 10.49 16.95
N GLN A 356 5.96 11.04 17.33
CA GLN A 356 5.62 11.29 18.72
C GLN A 356 4.38 10.49 19.07
N ARG A 357 4.43 9.72 20.15
CA ARG A 357 3.30 8.97 20.69
C ARG A 357 3.04 9.42 22.12
N ASP A 358 1.89 10.01 22.33
CA ASP A 358 1.41 10.41 23.65
C ASP A 358 0.40 9.36 24.14
N THR A 359 0.67 8.75 25.29
CA THR A 359 -0.12 7.64 25.87
C THR A 359 -0.58 8.01 27.27
N LYS A 360 -1.86 7.77 27.58
CA LYS A 360 -2.44 7.91 28.91
C LYS A 360 -3.01 6.58 29.34
N TRP A 361 -2.63 6.12 30.53
CA TRP A 361 -3.07 4.84 31.07
C TRP A 361 -4.31 5.03 31.95
N ASP A 362 -5.21 4.05 31.92
CA ASP A 362 -6.54 4.18 32.50
C ASP A 362 -6.56 4.02 34.02
N ALA A 363 -5.58 3.29 34.57
CA ALA A 363 -5.51 3.03 36.01
C ALA A 363 -4.07 2.97 36.54
N LEU A 364 -3.92 3.13 37.86
CA LEU A 364 -2.67 2.94 38.57
C LEU A 364 -2.18 1.49 38.43
N ASN A 365 -0.93 1.30 38.06
CA ASN A 365 -0.31 -0.02 38.03
C ASN A 365 0.07 -0.46 39.46
N PRO A 366 -0.61 -1.45 40.05
CA PRO A 366 -0.35 -1.87 41.43
C PRO A 366 1.04 -2.51 41.61
N ASN A 367 1.70 -2.89 40.52
CA ASN A 367 3.03 -3.50 40.55
C ASN A 367 4.16 -2.47 40.68
N VAL A 368 3.85 -1.18 40.55
CA VAL A 368 4.82 -0.10 40.77
C VAL A 368 4.53 0.57 42.11
N PRO A 369 5.44 0.48 43.08
CA PRO A 369 5.24 1.10 44.39
C PRO A 369 5.03 2.61 44.29
N LEU A 370 4.18 3.15 45.18
CA LEU A 370 4.02 4.58 45.42
C LEU A 370 3.47 5.40 44.24
N LEU A 371 2.79 4.79 43.28
CA LEU A 371 2.05 5.54 42.26
C LEU A 371 0.86 6.28 42.86
N THR A 372 0.83 7.61 42.67
CA THR A 372 -0.25 8.50 43.13
C THR A 372 -1.10 9.05 41.99
N GLN A 373 -0.68 8.80 40.74
CA GLN A 373 -1.33 9.31 39.54
C GLN A 373 -1.17 8.30 38.39
N ASN A 374 -2.13 8.29 37.47
CA ASN A 374 -2.06 7.46 36.27
C ASN A 374 -0.83 7.85 35.42
N GLN A 375 -0.23 6.84 34.80
CA GLN A 375 0.92 7.00 33.91
C GLN A 375 0.52 7.80 32.67
N LYS A 376 1.41 8.72 32.27
CA LYS A 376 1.35 9.49 31.04
C LYS A 376 2.74 9.52 30.43
N ASP A 377 2.85 9.03 29.21
CA ASP A 377 4.12 8.92 28.51
C ASP A 377 4.07 9.68 27.19
N THR A 378 5.18 10.34 26.87
CA THR A 378 5.47 10.90 25.55
C THR A 378 6.72 10.22 25.02
N LEU A 379 6.52 9.30 24.06
CA LEU A 379 7.60 8.65 23.34
C LEU A 379 7.90 9.40 22.04
N LYS A 380 9.13 9.88 21.90
CA LYS A 380 9.65 10.49 20.68
C LYS A 380 10.65 9.54 20.02
N THR A 381 10.42 9.25 18.75
CA THR A 381 11.31 8.43 17.92
C THR A 381 11.85 9.28 16.78
N TYR A 382 13.17 9.37 16.70
CA TYR A 382 13.90 10.00 15.61
C TYR A 382 14.61 8.93 14.82
N GLU A 383 14.42 8.89 13.51
CA GLU A 383 15.10 7.95 12.62
C GLU A 383 15.77 8.72 11.49
N LEU A 384 17.03 8.40 11.22
CA LEU A 384 17.79 8.86 10.06
C LEU A 384 18.41 7.65 9.40
N GLY A 385 18.36 7.58 8.08
CA GLY A 385 18.97 6.46 7.37
C GLY A 385 19.28 6.76 5.93
N PHE A 386 19.92 5.79 5.31
CA PHE A 386 20.22 5.79 3.89
C PHE A 386 20.00 4.41 3.31
N HIS A 387 19.79 4.37 2.00
CA HIS A 387 19.96 3.14 1.24
C HIS A 387 20.74 3.37 -0.04
N HIS A 388 21.44 2.34 -0.50
CA HIS A 388 22.10 2.31 -1.80
C HIS A 388 21.81 0.98 -2.50
N ASP A 389 21.35 1.08 -3.75
CA ASP A 389 21.05 -0.05 -4.62
C ASP A 389 22.24 -0.33 -5.54
N PHE A 390 22.84 -1.50 -5.41
CA PHE A 390 23.91 -1.94 -6.30
C PHE A 390 23.31 -2.39 -7.64
N LYS A 391 23.80 -1.79 -8.74
CA LYS A 391 23.31 -2.08 -10.11
C LYS A 391 24.25 -2.96 -10.93
N GLU A 392 25.48 -3.12 -10.47
CA GLU A 392 26.54 -3.77 -11.22
C GLU A 392 27.31 -4.75 -10.32
N GLU A 393 28.21 -5.52 -10.95
CA GLU A 393 29.13 -6.44 -10.29
C GLU A 393 28.45 -7.56 -9.48
N MET A 394 29.18 -8.14 -8.51
CA MET A 394 28.74 -9.25 -7.68
C MET A 394 27.55 -8.91 -6.77
N LEU A 395 27.33 -7.62 -6.49
CA LEU A 395 26.24 -7.14 -5.64
C LEU A 395 25.04 -6.64 -6.44
N LYS A 396 24.96 -6.88 -7.75
CA LYS A 396 23.78 -6.50 -8.54
C LYS A 396 22.47 -6.97 -7.89
N ASP A 397 21.51 -6.06 -7.80
CA ASP A 397 20.18 -6.21 -7.19
C ASP A 397 20.18 -6.32 -5.66
N TRP A 398 21.34 -6.19 -5.02
CA TRP A 398 21.41 -6.00 -3.57
C TRP A 398 21.26 -4.54 -3.19
N ARG A 399 20.76 -4.31 -1.98
CA ARG A 399 20.63 -3.00 -1.35
C ARG A 399 21.27 -3.02 0.02
N ILE A 400 22.16 -2.07 0.27
CA ILE A 400 22.64 -1.78 1.62
C ILE A 400 21.78 -0.67 2.22
N THR A 401 21.39 -0.84 3.48
CA THR A 401 20.63 0.14 4.27
C THR A 401 21.34 0.37 5.58
N GLY A 402 21.63 1.63 5.91
CA GLY A 402 22.12 2.03 7.21
C GLY A 402 21.10 2.93 7.91
N SER A 403 20.89 2.74 9.21
CA SER A 403 20.00 3.59 9.99
C SER A 403 20.50 3.86 11.40
N PHE A 404 20.10 5.01 11.92
CA PHE A 404 20.21 5.40 13.32
C PHE A 404 18.81 5.77 13.82
N THR A 405 18.40 5.18 14.94
CA THR A 405 17.12 5.42 15.57
C THR A 405 17.30 5.76 17.05
N ALA A 406 16.81 6.92 17.47
CA ALA A 406 16.82 7.36 18.86
C ALA A 406 15.39 7.38 19.43
N TYR A 407 15.18 6.71 20.56
CA TYR A 407 13.96 6.70 21.35
C TYR A 407 14.16 7.50 22.62
N ARG A 408 13.25 8.42 22.91
CA ARG A 408 13.23 9.25 24.12
C ARG A 408 11.84 9.15 24.74
N ASN A 409 11.72 8.51 25.91
CA ASN A 409 10.45 8.36 26.61
C ASN A 409 10.41 9.25 27.86
N ASP A 410 9.58 10.28 27.81
CA ASP A 410 9.32 11.19 28.91
C ASP A 410 8.02 10.76 29.62
N SER A 411 8.08 10.40 30.90
CA SER A 411 6.92 10.00 31.71
C SER A 411 6.71 10.89 32.93
N ASN A 412 5.45 11.06 33.33
CA ASN A 412 5.12 11.70 34.62
C ASN A 412 5.50 10.84 35.85
N ILE A 413 5.90 9.59 35.61
CA ILE A 413 6.43 8.68 36.60
C ILE A 413 7.86 8.35 36.17
N SER A 414 8.86 8.83 36.91
CA SER A 414 10.28 8.70 36.54
C SER A 414 10.74 7.26 36.32
N TYR A 415 10.05 6.29 36.94
CA TYR A 415 10.27 4.86 36.72
C TYR A 415 10.10 4.44 35.26
N TYR A 416 9.34 5.16 34.42
CA TYR A 416 9.14 4.80 33.00
C TYR A 416 10.01 5.63 32.04
N ASN A 417 10.87 6.51 32.54
CA ASN A 417 11.77 7.29 31.68
C ASN A 417 12.88 6.40 31.13
N TYR A 418 13.14 6.50 29.82
CA TYR A 418 14.29 5.83 29.22
C TYR A 418 14.73 6.50 27.92
N ASP A 419 16.03 6.34 27.63
CA ASP A 419 16.62 6.63 26.34
C ASP A 419 17.18 5.35 25.73
N ARG A 420 17.07 5.22 24.42
CA ARG A 420 17.62 4.10 23.65
C ARG A 420 18.05 4.57 22.28
N ASP A 421 19.26 4.21 21.89
CA ASP A 421 19.82 4.48 20.57
C ASP A 421 20.12 3.16 19.87
N MET A 422 19.71 3.06 18.62
CA MET A 422 19.90 1.87 17.79
C MET A 422 20.60 2.28 16.50
N THR A 423 21.65 1.56 16.13
CA THR A 423 22.32 1.72 14.82
C THR A 423 22.25 0.40 14.09
N SER A 424 21.89 0.40 12.80
CA SER A 424 21.82 -0.82 12.00
C SER A 424 22.48 -0.67 10.65
N LEU A 425 23.03 -1.78 10.14
CA LEU A 425 23.53 -1.92 8.79
C LEU A 425 23.06 -3.25 8.23
N THR A 426 22.30 -3.20 7.14
CA THR A 426 21.58 -4.33 6.58
C THR A 426 21.82 -4.44 5.09
N LEU A 427 22.10 -5.66 4.62
CA LEU A 427 22.18 -6.01 3.21
C LEU A 427 20.95 -6.84 2.83
N SER A 428 20.25 -6.44 1.77
CA SER A 428 18.97 -7.03 1.38
C SER A 428 18.87 -7.25 -0.14
N ARG A 429 18.06 -8.23 -0.55
CA ARG A 429 17.76 -8.51 -1.96
C ARG A 429 16.31 -8.97 -2.11
N THR A 430 15.70 -8.58 -3.22
CA THR A 430 14.39 -9.09 -3.68
C THR A 430 14.59 -9.88 -4.96
N PHE A 431 13.90 -11.02 -5.06
CA PHE A 431 13.91 -11.95 -6.19
C PHE A 431 12.49 -12.04 -6.77
N ASP A 432 12.38 -12.06 -8.09
CA ASP A 432 11.11 -12.15 -8.84
C ASP A 432 10.81 -13.58 -9.30
#